data_AF-A0A522QBD7-F1
#
_entry.id   AF-A0A522QBD7-F1
#
_cell.length_a   1.000
_cell.length_b   1.000
_cell.length_c   1.000
_cell.angle_alpha   90.00
_cell.angle_beta   90.00
_cell.angle_gamma   90.00
#
_symmetry.space_group_name_H-M   'P 1'
#
loop_
_entity.id
_entity.type
_entity.pdbx_description
1 polymer ?
#
loop_
_entity_poly.entity_id
_entity_poly.type
_entity_poly.pdbx_seq_one_letter_code
_entity_poly.pdbx_strand_id
1 'polypeptide(L)'
;KARAADRLTFLAAAFAGDPAGRNCDDDPQRCNRHGTRFPLTGSTLWMGEMQVGTPPADGAEGFPGIYKLGAWYSNGHFGDQRYGRDGAGAVVPLSDPAADRPFDHKGNWGLYGVVDQTVWRGRSSSLSMFLRGGVSPSSRNLISTYADAGFGLKGPLTGRPDDLLTLGVAWAKISPDAVAADRDAAASGGQPVAVRRSEVAFELSYTAQMTPWWTLQPDLQYIVHPNGGQNPEDSARRLGNAFVVGLRTTIKF
;
A
#
# COMPACT_ATOMS: atom_id res chain seq x y z
N LYS A 1 -16.43 -14.51 -9.09
CA LYS A 1 -15.85 -15.44 -8.08
C LYS A 1 -16.15 -16.86 -8.52
N ALA A 2 -15.13 -17.71 -8.61
CA ALA A 2 -15.27 -19.14 -8.92
C ALA A 2 -14.53 -19.97 -7.87
N ARG A 3 -15.14 -21.04 -7.38
CA ARG A 3 -14.51 -22.00 -6.45
C ARG A 3 -14.06 -23.21 -7.28
N ALA A 4 -12.75 -23.41 -7.40
CA ALA A 4 -12.19 -24.48 -8.23
C ALA A 4 -11.99 -25.79 -7.45
N ALA A 5 -11.80 -25.71 -6.13
CA ALA A 5 -11.75 -26.84 -5.21
C ALA A 5 -12.20 -26.39 -3.81
N ASP A 6 -12.29 -27.32 -2.86
CA ASP A 6 -12.73 -27.01 -1.49
C ASP A 6 -11.93 -25.88 -0.83
N ARG A 7 -10.65 -25.74 -1.21
CA ARG A 7 -9.72 -24.76 -0.62
C ARG A 7 -9.22 -23.70 -1.60
N LEU A 8 -9.58 -23.79 -2.89
CA LEU A 8 -9.07 -22.94 -3.94
C LEU A 8 -10.18 -22.08 -4.54
N THR A 9 -10.00 -20.75 -4.46
CA THR A 9 -10.93 -19.76 -5.00
C THR A 9 -10.20 -18.84 -5.98
N PHE A 10 -10.84 -18.54 -7.11
CA PHE A 10 -10.43 -17.51 -8.05
C PHE A 10 -11.40 -16.33 -8.01
N LEU A 11 -10.84 -15.13 -7.94
CA LEU A 11 -11.54 -13.86 -8.01
C LEU A 11 -11.07 -13.10 -9.25
N ALA A 12 -12.02 -12.46 -9.91
CA ALA A 12 -11.76 -11.49 -10.96
C ALA A 12 -12.75 -10.36 -10.79
N ALA A 13 -12.29 -9.13 -10.99
CA ALA A 13 -13.10 -7.93 -10.89
C ALA A 13 -12.59 -6.86 -11.88
N ALA A 14 -13.50 -5.99 -12.31
CA ALA A 14 -13.20 -4.81 -13.10
C ALA A 14 -13.80 -3.60 -12.39
N PHE A 15 -13.03 -2.52 -12.30
CA PHE A 15 -13.39 -1.28 -11.63
C PHE A 15 -13.16 -0.10 -12.56
N ALA A 16 -13.84 1.03 -12.32
CA ALA A 16 -13.48 2.28 -12.97
C ALA A 16 -12.01 2.63 -12.62
N GLY A 17 -11.17 2.80 -13.65
CA GLY A 17 -9.75 3.09 -13.47
C GLY A 17 -9.48 4.54 -13.05
N ASP A 18 -10.47 5.41 -13.22
CA ASP A 18 -10.50 6.78 -12.71
C ASP A 18 -11.87 7.03 -12.05
N PRO A 19 -11.98 6.81 -10.72
CA PRO A 19 -13.23 7.02 -9.99
C PRO A 19 -13.58 8.50 -9.79
N ALA A 20 -12.64 9.43 -10.02
CA ALA A 20 -12.90 10.87 -9.97
C ALA A 20 -13.52 11.38 -11.28
N GLY A 21 -13.26 10.71 -12.39
CA GLY A 21 -13.82 10.94 -13.71
C GLY A 21 -12.93 11.80 -14.61
N ARG A 22 -13.11 11.63 -15.94
CA ARG A 22 -12.21 11.98 -17.04
C ARG A 22 -11.63 13.40 -17.12
N ASN A 23 -12.11 14.35 -16.33
CA ASN A 23 -11.66 15.75 -16.33
C ASN A 23 -11.25 16.22 -14.92
N CYS A 24 -10.73 15.29 -14.11
CA CYS A 24 -10.18 15.62 -12.80
C CYS A 24 -8.67 15.86 -12.92
N ASP A 25 -8.31 17.12 -13.15
CA ASP A 25 -6.90 17.55 -13.25
C ASP A 25 -6.35 18.07 -11.90
N ASP A 26 -7.15 18.00 -10.83
CA ASP A 26 -6.82 18.42 -9.45
C ASP A 26 -7.06 17.25 -8.48
N ASP A 27 -7.00 17.49 -7.17
CA ASP A 27 -7.28 16.54 -6.10
C ASP A 27 -8.56 15.70 -6.37
N PRO A 28 -8.44 14.37 -6.54
CA PRO A 28 -9.58 13.45 -6.73
C PRO A 28 -10.68 13.58 -5.67
N GLN A 29 -10.32 13.95 -4.43
CA GLN A 29 -11.29 14.16 -3.35
C GLN A 29 -12.15 15.40 -3.58
N ARG A 30 -11.65 16.42 -4.28
CA ARG A 30 -12.42 17.59 -4.69
C ARG A 30 -13.32 17.29 -5.87
N CYS A 31 -12.79 16.58 -6.87
CA CYS A 31 -13.55 16.19 -8.05
C CYS A 31 -14.73 15.29 -7.69
N ASN A 32 -14.56 14.34 -6.77
CA ASN A 32 -15.63 13.50 -6.26
C ASN A 32 -16.02 13.84 -4.82
N ARG A 33 -16.21 15.14 -4.53
CA ARG A 33 -16.49 15.65 -3.17
C ARG A 33 -17.63 14.94 -2.43
N HIS A 34 -18.66 14.50 -3.16
CA HIS A 34 -19.84 13.85 -2.58
C HIS A 34 -19.75 12.32 -2.56
N GLY A 35 -18.73 11.73 -3.20
CA GLY A 35 -18.59 10.27 -3.31
C GLY A 35 -19.65 9.59 -4.17
N THR A 36 -20.50 10.36 -4.87
CA THR A 36 -21.64 9.84 -5.65
C THR A 36 -21.36 9.74 -7.15
N ARG A 37 -20.13 10.00 -7.61
CA ARG A 37 -19.77 9.80 -9.02
C ARG A 37 -19.65 8.31 -9.36
N PHE A 38 -20.30 7.92 -10.46
CA PHE A 38 -20.22 6.59 -11.05
C PHE A 38 -19.86 6.70 -12.54
N PRO A 39 -18.60 7.05 -12.87
CA PRO A 39 -18.20 7.19 -14.26
C PRO A 39 -18.21 5.82 -14.96
N LEU A 40 -18.95 5.73 -16.08
CA LEU A 40 -18.96 4.57 -16.96
C LEU A 40 -18.02 4.73 -18.17
N THR A 41 -17.31 5.85 -18.24
CA THR A 41 -16.36 6.18 -19.30
C THR A 41 -14.99 6.43 -18.70
N GLY A 42 -13.93 6.03 -19.40
CA GLY A 42 -12.54 6.17 -18.93
C GLY A 42 -11.77 4.86 -18.97
N SER A 43 -10.66 4.82 -18.24
CA SER A 43 -9.86 3.62 -18.06
C SER A 43 -10.58 2.60 -17.17
N THR A 44 -10.11 1.36 -17.21
CA THR A 44 -10.59 0.25 -16.39
C THR A 44 -9.40 -0.34 -15.64
N LEU A 45 -9.62 -0.65 -14.36
CA LEU A 45 -8.71 -1.43 -13.53
C LEU A 45 -9.27 -2.84 -13.41
N TRP A 46 -8.53 -3.82 -13.91
CA TRP A 46 -8.82 -5.24 -13.71
C TRP A 46 -7.96 -5.79 -12.58
N MET A 47 -8.56 -6.68 -11.78
CA MET A 47 -7.87 -7.41 -10.74
C MET A 47 -8.22 -8.89 -10.86
N GLY A 48 -7.21 -9.75 -10.72
CA GLY A 48 -7.35 -11.20 -10.62
C GLY A 48 -6.62 -11.69 -9.38
N GLU A 49 -7.23 -12.61 -8.64
CA GLU A 49 -6.64 -13.16 -7.41
C GLU A 49 -6.96 -14.64 -7.27
N MET A 50 -5.94 -15.42 -6.94
CA MET A 50 -6.05 -16.79 -6.48
C MET A 50 -5.92 -16.81 -4.96
N GLN A 51 -6.85 -17.49 -4.28
CA GLN A 51 -6.85 -17.67 -2.83
C GLN A 51 -6.83 -19.16 -2.49
N VAL A 52 -5.93 -19.55 -1.58
CA VAL A 52 -5.85 -20.88 -0.99
C VAL A 52 -6.09 -20.75 0.52
N GLY A 53 -7.16 -21.37 1.02
CA GLY A 53 -7.44 -21.43 2.45
C GLY A 53 -7.03 -22.77 3.06
N THR A 54 -6.46 -22.78 4.26
CA THR A 54 -6.30 -23.99 5.06
C THR A 54 -7.50 -24.12 6.02
N PRO A 55 -7.97 -25.35 6.29
CA PRO A 55 -9.16 -25.58 7.09
C PRO A 55 -8.94 -25.13 8.54
N PRO A 56 -10.02 -24.83 9.27
CA PRO A 56 -9.96 -24.62 10.71
C PRO A 56 -9.42 -25.87 11.42
N ALA A 57 -8.79 -25.66 12.57
CA ALA A 57 -8.29 -26.71 13.46
C ALA A 57 -9.44 -27.41 14.22
N ASP A 58 -10.51 -27.79 13.53
CA ASP A 58 -11.60 -28.54 14.14
C ASP A 58 -11.28 -30.03 13.99
N GLY A 59 -10.42 -30.53 14.87
CA GLY A 59 -10.12 -31.96 15.04
C GLY A 59 -9.13 -32.58 14.05
N ALA A 60 -8.63 -31.85 13.04
CA ALA A 60 -7.55 -32.29 12.15
C ALA A 60 -6.25 -31.51 12.43
N GLU A 61 -5.10 -32.16 12.29
CA GLU A 61 -3.77 -31.54 12.44
C GLU A 61 -3.61 -30.32 11.53
N GLY A 62 -3.57 -29.10 12.10
CA GLY A 62 -3.28 -27.88 11.35
C GLY A 62 -3.80 -26.59 12.00
N PHE A 63 -3.29 -25.44 11.57
CA PHE A 63 -3.76 -24.11 11.97
C PHE A 63 -4.38 -23.37 10.77
N PRO A 64 -5.43 -22.55 10.99
CA PRO A 64 -6.07 -21.82 9.90
C PRO A 64 -5.14 -20.76 9.32
N GLY A 65 -5.28 -20.56 8.02
CA GLY A 65 -4.54 -19.58 7.26
C GLY A 65 -5.14 -19.36 5.87
N ILE A 66 -4.73 -18.27 5.25
CA ILE A 66 -5.12 -17.91 3.89
C ILE A 66 -3.90 -17.36 3.15
N TYR A 67 -3.70 -17.86 1.94
CA TYR A 67 -2.63 -17.46 1.04
C TYR A 67 -3.27 -16.89 -0.21
N LYS A 68 -2.82 -15.71 -0.65
CA LYS A 68 -3.34 -15.04 -1.83
C LYS A 68 -2.20 -14.65 -2.75
N LEU A 69 -2.41 -14.84 -4.04
CA LEU A 69 -1.55 -14.34 -5.09
C LEU A 69 -2.44 -13.66 -6.12
N GLY A 70 -2.16 -12.39 -6.41
CA GLY A 70 -2.98 -11.62 -7.31
C GLY A 70 -2.17 -10.68 -8.19
N ALA A 71 -2.88 -10.16 -9.18
CA ALA A 71 -2.38 -9.20 -10.15
C ALA A 71 -3.45 -8.15 -10.41
N TRP A 72 -3.00 -6.96 -10.76
CA TRP A 72 -3.87 -5.92 -11.30
C TRP A 72 -3.28 -5.35 -12.57
N TYR A 73 -4.16 -4.89 -13.46
CA TYR A 73 -3.82 -4.20 -14.69
C TYR A 73 -4.75 -3.02 -14.88
N SER A 74 -4.23 -1.86 -15.25
CA SER A 74 -5.00 -0.71 -15.68
C SER A 74 -4.63 -0.37 -17.11
N ASN A 75 -5.60 -0.06 -17.96
CA ASN A 75 -5.35 0.43 -19.32
C ASN A 75 -5.28 1.97 -19.42
N GLY A 76 -5.21 2.66 -18.27
CA GLY A 76 -5.08 4.11 -18.21
C GLY A 76 -3.75 4.63 -18.75
N HIS A 77 -3.62 5.96 -18.74
CA HIS A 77 -2.43 6.69 -19.14
C HIS A 77 -1.69 7.15 -17.88
N PHE A 78 -0.38 6.97 -17.85
CA PHE A 78 0.45 7.19 -16.66
C PHE A 78 1.74 7.90 -17.05
N GLY A 79 2.01 9.03 -16.43
CA GLY A 79 3.27 9.76 -16.61
C GLY A 79 4.47 8.98 -16.09
N ASP A 80 5.57 9.04 -16.84
CA ASP A 80 6.84 8.48 -16.43
C ASP A 80 7.39 9.21 -15.18
N GLN A 81 8.02 8.48 -14.26
CA GLN A 81 8.57 9.03 -13.02
C GLN A 81 9.89 9.79 -13.23
N ARG A 82 10.53 9.63 -14.39
CA ARG A 82 11.86 10.18 -14.71
C ARG A 82 11.90 10.98 -16.00
N TYR A 83 11.19 10.55 -17.03
CA TYR A 83 11.29 11.14 -18.38
C TYR A 83 10.06 11.98 -18.74
N GLY A 84 10.31 13.05 -19.47
CA GLY A 84 9.33 13.93 -20.09
C GLY A 84 9.42 13.90 -21.61
N ARG A 85 8.63 14.77 -22.23
CA ARG A 85 8.84 15.21 -23.61
C ARG A 85 9.11 16.71 -23.62
N ASP A 86 9.87 17.16 -24.61
CA ASP A 86 9.98 18.58 -24.92
C ASP A 86 8.90 19.03 -25.92
N GLY A 87 8.87 20.34 -26.21
CA GLY A 87 7.94 20.92 -27.18
C GLY A 87 8.10 20.41 -28.61
N ALA A 88 9.26 19.83 -28.97
CA ALA A 88 9.50 19.17 -30.26
C ALA A 88 9.12 17.68 -30.25
N GLY A 89 8.79 17.12 -29.07
CA GLY A 89 8.42 15.73 -28.86
C GLY A 89 9.58 14.78 -28.54
N ALA A 90 10.82 15.29 -28.39
CA ALA A 90 11.96 14.47 -27.98
C ALA A 90 11.83 14.03 -26.52
N VAL A 91 12.36 12.85 -26.18
CA VAL A 91 12.36 12.35 -24.81
C VAL A 91 13.52 12.98 -24.05
N VAL A 92 13.21 13.66 -22.95
CA VAL A 92 14.18 14.39 -22.11
C VAL A 92 13.96 14.01 -20.64
N PRO A 93 14.95 14.12 -19.74
CA PRO A 93 14.70 14.00 -18.29
C PRO A 93 13.69 15.04 -17.81
N LEU A 94 12.90 14.71 -16.78
CA LEU A 94 11.95 15.67 -16.18
C LEU A 94 12.64 16.87 -15.53
N SER A 95 13.93 16.77 -15.21
CA SER A 95 14.74 17.88 -14.70
C SER A 95 15.24 18.84 -15.78
N ASP A 96 15.05 18.51 -17.06
CA ASP A 96 15.41 19.38 -18.17
C ASP A 96 14.40 20.55 -18.28
N PRO A 97 14.86 21.81 -18.33
CA PRO A 97 13.96 22.96 -18.51
C PRO A 97 13.10 22.91 -19.77
N ALA A 98 13.48 22.14 -20.78
CA ALA A 98 12.71 21.94 -22.00
C ALA A 98 11.53 20.97 -21.84
N ALA A 99 11.48 20.19 -20.74
CA ALA A 99 10.40 19.23 -20.48
C ALA A 99 9.05 19.96 -20.30
N ASP A 100 8.08 19.67 -21.17
CA ASP A 100 6.75 20.29 -21.16
C ASP A 100 5.68 19.42 -20.47
N ARG A 101 5.83 18.10 -20.53
CA ARG A 101 4.95 17.10 -19.92
C ARG A 101 5.67 15.79 -19.66
N PRO A 102 5.16 14.94 -18.73
CA PRO A 102 5.69 13.60 -18.54
C PRO A 102 5.60 12.75 -19.82
N PHE A 103 6.55 11.84 -19.99
CA PHE A 103 6.46 10.81 -21.01
C PHE A 103 5.30 9.87 -20.66
N ASP A 104 4.31 9.78 -21.54
CA ASP A 104 3.10 9.02 -21.25
C ASP A 104 3.27 7.52 -21.56
N HIS A 105 2.89 6.68 -20.59
CA HIS A 105 2.80 5.24 -20.73
C HIS A 105 1.35 4.79 -20.77
N LYS A 106 1.00 4.04 -21.82
CA LYS A 106 -0.28 3.34 -21.86
C LYS A 106 -0.21 2.05 -21.05
N GLY A 107 -0.99 2.02 -19.99
CA GLY A 107 -1.20 0.88 -19.11
C GLY A 107 -0.22 0.79 -17.95
N ASN A 108 -0.69 0.18 -16.86
CA ASN A 108 0.09 -0.07 -15.66
C ASN A 108 -0.34 -1.40 -15.04
N TRP A 109 0.53 -2.00 -14.23
CA TRP A 109 0.24 -3.30 -13.64
C TRP A 109 0.98 -3.49 -12.32
N GLY A 110 0.57 -4.49 -11.57
CA GLY A 110 1.30 -4.93 -10.39
C GLY A 110 0.94 -6.35 -10.00
N LEU A 111 1.85 -6.97 -9.26
CA LEU A 111 1.66 -8.29 -8.65
C LEU A 111 1.71 -8.13 -7.15
N TYR A 112 0.92 -8.94 -6.44
CA TYR A 112 0.92 -8.92 -4.98
C TYR A 112 0.68 -10.31 -4.39
N GLY A 113 1.15 -10.49 -3.16
CA GLY A 113 0.95 -11.69 -2.36
C GLY A 113 0.52 -11.33 -0.94
N VAL A 114 -0.27 -12.21 -0.33
CA VAL A 114 -0.73 -12.11 1.06
C VAL A 114 -0.65 -13.48 1.71
N VAL A 115 -0.16 -13.51 2.94
CA VAL A 115 -0.14 -14.67 3.82
C VAL A 115 -0.68 -14.23 5.16
N ASP A 116 -1.69 -14.93 5.66
CA ASP A 116 -2.16 -14.83 7.03
C ASP A 116 -2.20 -16.26 7.60
N GLN A 117 -1.51 -16.52 8.70
CA GLN A 117 -1.38 -17.86 9.25
C GLN A 117 -1.38 -17.83 10.78
N THR A 118 -2.29 -18.57 11.41
CA THR A 118 -2.14 -18.90 12.84
C THR A 118 -0.99 -19.90 12.99
N VAL A 119 -0.03 -19.64 13.86
CA VAL A 119 1.15 -20.51 14.07
C VAL A 119 1.13 -21.22 15.43
N TRP A 120 0.31 -20.73 16.35
CA TRP A 120 0.11 -21.35 17.65
C TRP A 120 -1.29 -21.04 18.19
N ARG A 121 -1.85 -21.98 18.95
CA ARG A 121 -3.12 -21.84 19.66
C ARG A 121 -3.05 -22.51 21.02
N GLY A 122 -3.31 -21.74 22.07
CA GLY A 122 -3.60 -22.22 23.41
C GLY A 122 -5.10 -22.25 23.70
N ARG A 123 -5.47 -22.41 24.98
CA ARG A 123 -6.87 -22.48 25.41
C ARG A 123 -7.66 -21.19 25.18
N SER A 124 -7.04 -20.04 25.43
CA SER A 124 -7.66 -18.71 25.34
C SER A 124 -6.85 -17.71 24.53
N SER A 125 -5.77 -18.17 23.88
CA SER A 125 -4.79 -17.30 23.22
C SER A 125 -4.35 -17.94 21.91
N SER A 126 -3.98 -17.11 20.94
CA SER A 126 -3.38 -17.61 19.69
C SER A 126 -2.38 -16.61 19.13
N LEU A 127 -1.36 -17.12 18.46
CA LEU A 127 -0.36 -16.33 17.75
C LEU A 127 -0.58 -16.52 16.25
N SER A 128 -0.69 -15.41 15.54
CA SER A 128 -0.77 -15.40 14.08
C SER A 128 0.34 -14.54 13.50
N MET A 129 0.75 -14.88 12.28
CA MET A 129 1.70 -14.15 11.47
C MET A 129 1.00 -13.66 10.22
N PHE A 130 1.40 -12.48 9.75
CA PHE A 130 1.00 -11.98 8.44
C PHE A 130 2.23 -11.52 7.64
N LEU A 131 2.13 -11.65 6.32
CA LEU A 131 3.08 -11.11 5.35
C LEU A 131 2.29 -10.65 4.14
N ARG A 132 2.54 -9.44 3.67
CA ARG A 132 2.01 -8.93 2.41
C ARG A 132 3.12 -8.26 1.64
N GLY A 133 3.00 -8.23 0.33
CA GLY A 133 3.94 -7.50 -0.49
C GLY A 133 3.50 -7.43 -1.93
N GLY A 134 4.14 -6.55 -2.69
CA GLY A 134 3.83 -6.37 -4.10
C GLY A 134 4.89 -5.56 -4.83
N VAL A 135 4.83 -5.68 -6.15
CA VAL A 135 5.71 -4.98 -7.08
C VAL A 135 4.92 -4.34 -8.20
N SER A 136 5.42 -3.22 -8.70
CA SER A 136 4.88 -2.50 -9.83
C SER A 136 6.02 -1.85 -10.64
N PRO A 137 5.81 -1.55 -11.93
CA PRO A 137 6.80 -0.90 -12.78
C PRO A 137 7.29 0.42 -12.20
N SER A 138 8.61 0.59 -12.11
CA SER A 138 9.24 1.79 -11.58
C SER A 138 8.90 3.05 -12.36
N SER A 139 8.70 2.91 -13.67
CA SER A 139 8.52 4.04 -14.58
C SER A 139 7.21 4.78 -14.33
N ARG A 140 6.19 4.17 -13.72
CA ARG A 140 4.86 4.78 -13.55
C ARG A 140 4.41 4.88 -12.10
N ASN A 141 5.10 4.21 -11.19
CA ASN A 141 4.68 4.07 -9.80
C ASN A 141 5.76 4.63 -8.89
N LEU A 142 5.39 5.56 -8.01
CA LEU A 142 6.30 6.14 -7.02
C LEU A 142 6.84 5.06 -6.06
N ILE A 143 5.98 4.13 -5.63
CA ILE A 143 6.37 2.94 -4.87
C ILE A 143 6.36 1.74 -5.82
N SER A 144 7.56 1.25 -6.13
CA SER A 144 7.74 0.10 -7.05
C SER A 144 7.78 -1.25 -6.33
N THR A 145 8.04 -1.23 -5.02
CA THR A 145 8.10 -2.44 -4.20
C THR A 145 7.64 -2.10 -2.79
N TYR A 146 6.81 -2.97 -2.25
CA TYR A 146 6.29 -2.86 -0.91
C TYR A 146 6.28 -4.23 -0.24
N ALA A 147 6.57 -4.27 1.06
CA ALA A 147 6.36 -5.45 1.89
C ALA A 147 6.02 -5.04 3.31
N ASP A 148 5.11 -5.76 3.95
CA ASP A 148 4.86 -5.65 5.38
C ASP A 148 4.66 -7.02 6.01
N ALA A 149 5.05 -7.15 7.27
CA ALA A 149 4.93 -8.37 8.02
C ALA A 149 4.76 -8.09 9.51
N GLY A 150 4.24 -9.07 10.24
CA GLY A 150 4.07 -8.91 11.66
C GLY A 150 3.40 -10.09 12.33
N PHE A 151 3.09 -9.86 13.60
CA PHE A 151 2.52 -10.85 14.51
C PHE A 151 1.32 -10.27 15.24
N GLY A 152 0.30 -11.10 15.45
CA GLY A 152 -0.84 -10.82 16.30
C GLY A 152 -0.96 -11.87 17.41
N LEU A 153 -0.93 -11.42 18.67
CA LEU A 153 -1.17 -12.26 19.85
C LEU A 153 -2.55 -11.95 20.42
N LYS A 154 -3.49 -12.86 20.20
CA LYS A 154 -4.83 -12.80 20.79
C LYS A 154 -4.81 -13.30 22.24
N GLY A 155 -5.56 -12.63 23.11
CA GLY A 155 -5.68 -12.94 24.53
C GLY A 155 -4.34 -12.90 25.29
N PRO A 156 -3.55 -11.82 25.19
CA PRO A 156 -2.23 -11.75 25.84
C PRO A 156 -2.30 -11.57 27.37
N LEU A 157 -3.41 -11.05 27.90
CA LEU A 157 -3.59 -10.77 29.33
C LEU A 157 -4.65 -11.69 29.95
N THR A 158 -4.41 -12.12 31.18
CA THR A 158 -5.37 -12.89 31.99
C THR A 158 -6.68 -12.11 32.16
N GLY A 159 -7.81 -12.77 31.93
CA GLY A 159 -9.14 -12.15 32.02
C GLY A 159 -9.54 -11.30 30.81
N ARG A 160 -8.68 -11.18 29.78
CA ARG A 160 -8.95 -10.42 28.55
C ARG A 160 -8.71 -11.28 27.29
N PRO A 161 -9.48 -12.38 27.09
CA PRO A 161 -9.25 -13.33 26.00
C PRO A 161 -9.56 -12.76 24.60
N ASP A 162 -10.30 -11.66 24.53
CA ASP A 162 -10.71 -11.01 23.28
C ASP A 162 -9.80 -9.85 22.87
N ASP A 163 -8.81 -9.50 23.69
CA ASP A 163 -7.84 -8.47 23.36
C ASP A 163 -6.81 -8.97 22.34
N LEU A 164 -6.20 -8.05 21.59
CA LEU A 164 -5.22 -8.36 20.56
C LEU A 164 -4.02 -7.41 20.64
N LEU A 165 -2.83 -7.97 20.85
CA LEU A 165 -1.56 -7.25 20.68
C LEU A 165 -1.03 -7.49 19.28
N THR A 166 -0.70 -6.43 18.54
CA THR A 166 -0.14 -6.52 17.18
C THR A 166 1.18 -5.77 17.09
N LEU A 167 2.19 -6.41 16.50
CA LEU A 167 3.45 -5.79 16.13
C LEU A 167 3.65 -5.97 14.62
N GLY A 168 3.93 -4.89 13.90
CA GLY A 168 4.13 -4.90 12.46
C GLY A 168 5.32 -4.05 12.03
N VAL A 169 5.87 -4.41 10.87
CA VAL A 169 6.84 -3.61 10.11
C VAL A 169 6.38 -3.52 8.66
N ALA A 170 6.44 -2.33 8.09
CA ALA A 170 6.18 -2.05 6.68
C ALA A 170 7.39 -1.38 6.04
N TRP A 171 7.71 -1.76 4.82
CA TRP A 171 8.78 -1.21 4.00
C TRP A 171 8.25 -0.81 2.64
N ALA A 172 8.41 0.46 2.29
CA ALA A 172 8.02 1.02 1.01
C ALA A 172 9.26 1.53 0.26
N LYS A 173 9.52 0.99 -0.93
CA LYS A 173 10.67 1.38 -1.75
C LYS A 173 10.25 2.39 -2.82
N ILE A 174 10.74 3.62 -2.68
CA ILE A 174 10.68 4.63 -3.75
C ILE A 174 11.33 4.04 -5.01
N SER A 175 10.66 4.21 -6.14
CA SER A 175 11.03 3.55 -7.38
C SER A 175 12.42 3.99 -7.88
N PRO A 176 13.20 3.07 -8.48
CA PRO A 176 14.48 3.43 -9.08
C PRO A 176 14.41 4.63 -10.04
N ASP A 177 13.32 4.76 -10.81
CA ASP A 177 13.12 5.87 -11.75
C ASP A 177 12.84 7.19 -11.03
N ALA A 178 12.03 7.20 -9.96
CA ALA A 178 11.84 8.39 -9.13
C ALA A 178 13.13 8.81 -8.40
N VAL A 179 13.92 7.84 -7.91
CA VAL A 179 15.24 8.11 -7.31
C VAL A 179 16.22 8.66 -8.35
N ALA A 180 16.17 8.16 -9.57
CA ALA A 180 17.00 8.66 -10.66
C ALA A 180 16.56 10.07 -11.09
N ALA A 181 15.26 10.36 -11.11
CA ALA A 181 14.73 11.70 -11.35
C ALA A 181 15.24 12.71 -10.31
N ASP A 182 15.27 12.34 -9.03
CA ASP A 182 15.84 13.20 -7.98
C ASP A 182 17.33 13.49 -8.20
N ARG A 183 18.08 12.49 -8.71
CA ARG A 183 19.51 12.65 -9.03
C ARG A 183 19.72 13.51 -10.27
N ASP A 184 18.91 13.32 -11.30
CA ASP A 184 18.94 14.12 -12.52
C ASP A 184 18.62 15.59 -12.18
N ALA A 185 17.68 15.84 -11.25
CA ALA A 185 17.38 17.17 -10.74
C ALA A 185 18.52 17.78 -9.89
N ALA A 186 19.14 16.98 -9.03
CA ALA A 186 20.30 17.44 -8.25
C ALA A 186 21.52 17.73 -9.14
N ALA A 187 21.65 17.07 -10.29
CA ALA A 187 22.76 17.26 -11.23
C ALA A 187 22.54 18.38 -12.25
N SER A 188 21.29 18.80 -12.53
CA SER A 188 20.98 19.81 -13.54
C SER A 188 21.34 21.25 -13.13
N GLY A 189 21.94 21.45 -11.94
CA GLY A 189 22.34 22.77 -11.43
C GLY A 189 21.17 23.65 -10.99
N GLY A 190 19.96 23.07 -10.89
CA GLY A 190 18.77 23.73 -10.37
C GLY A 190 18.74 23.84 -8.84
N GLN A 191 17.54 23.86 -8.26
CA GLN A 191 17.39 23.82 -6.81
C GLN A 191 17.96 22.52 -6.24
N PRO A 192 18.66 22.54 -5.09
CA PRO A 192 19.11 21.32 -4.45
C PRO A 192 17.92 20.40 -4.18
N VAL A 193 18.09 19.09 -4.42
CA VAL A 193 17.06 18.08 -4.16
C VAL A 193 17.65 16.95 -3.31
N ALA A 194 16.99 16.66 -2.19
CA ALA A 194 17.30 15.51 -1.37
C ALA A 194 16.78 14.23 -2.03
N VAL A 195 17.69 13.37 -2.49
CA VAL A 195 17.35 12.11 -3.19
C VAL A 195 16.55 11.16 -2.29
N ARG A 196 15.29 10.87 -2.65
CA ARG A 196 14.41 9.97 -1.91
C ARG A 196 14.97 8.53 -1.88
N ARG A 197 14.56 7.78 -0.87
CA ARG A 197 14.94 6.37 -0.62
C ARG A 197 13.76 5.62 -0.02
N SER A 198 13.96 4.44 0.54
CA SER A 198 12.86 3.71 1.17
C SER A 198 12.40 4.35 2.48
N GLU A 199 11.13 4.14 2.79
CA GLU A 199 10.50 4.39 4.09
C GLU A 199 10.29 3.05 4.82
N VAL A 200 10.50 3.04 6.14
CA VAL A 200 10.17 1.90 7.01
C VAL A 200 9.30 2.39 8.15
N ALA A 201 8.17 1.74 8.39
CA ALA A 201 7.29 2.02 9.51
C ALA A 201 7.20 0.80 10.43
N PHE A 202 7.40 1.00 11.73
CA PHE A 202 7.12 0.02 12.77
C PHE A 202 5.84 0.43 13.49
N GLU A 203 4.96 -0.51 13.78
CA GLU A 203 3.72 -0.26 14.51
C GLU A 203 3.55 -1.29 15.63
N LEU A 204 3.26 -0.80 16.84
CA LEU A 204 2.80 -1.58 17.98
C LEU A 204 1.41 -1.10 18.36
N SER A 205 0.41 -1.99 18.38
CA SER A 205 -0.94 -1.63 18.81
C SER A 205 -1.56 -2.68 19.71
N TYR A 206 -2.44 -2.24 20.61
CA TYR A 206 -3.16 -3.11 21.54
C TYR A 206 -4.65 -2.84 21.43
N THR A 207 -5.42 -3.76 20.86
CA THR A 207 -6.88 -3.66 20.81
C THR A 207 -7.47 -4.23 22.10
N ALA A 208 -8.00 -3.36 22.94
CA ALA A 208 -8.80 -3.70 24.11
C ALA A 208 -10.28 -3.83 23.73
N GLN A 209 -10.85 -5.02 23.91
CA GLN A 209 -12.29 -5.24 23.79
C GLN A 209 -12.97 -4.76 25.07
N MET A 210 -13.65 -3.61 25.02
CA MET A 210 -14.28 -3.01 26.19
C MET A 210 -15.65 -3.66 26.45
N THR A 211 -16.46 -3.73 25.40
CA THR A 211 -17.76 -4.40 25.35
C THR A 211 -17.91 -5.04 23.96
N PRO A 212 -18.84 -5.98 23.70
CA PRO A 212 -18.97 -6.61 22.37
C PRO A 212 -19.15 -5.64 21.20
N TRP A 213 -19.62 -4.42 21.45
CA TRP A 213 -19.87 -3.37 20.46
C TRP A 213 -18.82 -2.24 20.48
N TRP A 214 -17.83 -2.27 21.37
CA TRP A 214 -16.81 -1.22 21.49
C TRP A 214 -15.40 -1.76 21.70
N THR A 215 -14.46 -1.28 20.88
CA THR A 215 -13.02 -1.49 21.04
C THR A 215 -12.25 -0.18 21.16
N LEU A 216 -11.18 -0.24 21.94
CA LEU A 216 -10.19 0.84 22.05
C LEU A 216 -8.81 0.30 21.68
N GLN A 217 -8.08 1.02 20.83
CA GLN A 217 -6.81 0.58 20.29
C GLN A 217 -5.79 1.72 20.30
N PRO A 218 -5.01 1.89 21.38
CA PRO A 218 -3.79 2.69 21.33
C PRO A 218 -2.80 2.11 20.30
N ASP A 219 -2.11 3.00 19.59
CA ASP A 219 -1.08 2.66 18.63
C ASP A 219 0.17 3.54 18.79
N LEU A 220 1.33 2.92 18.62
CA LEU A 220 2.64 3.56 18.62
C LEU A 220 3.30 3.25 17.28
N GLN A 221 3.73 4.29 16.57
CA GLN A 221 4.41 4.15 15.29
C GLN A 221 5.76 4.85 15.30
N TYR A 222 6.77 4.17 14.75
CA TYR A 222 8.08 4.76 14.48
C TYR A 222 8.39 4.66 13.00
N ILE A 223 8.55 5.81 12.34
CA ILE A 223 8.71 5.92 10.90
C ILE A 223 10.12 6.42 10.60
N VAL A 224 10.89 5.59 9.91
CA VAL A 224 12.23 5.88 9.43
C VAL A 224 12.13 6.39 8.00
N HIS A 225 12.70 7.57 7.76
CA HIS A 225 12.62 8.29 6.48
C HIS A 225 11.18 8.48 5.95
N PRO A 226 10.29 9.17 6.69
CA PRO A 226 8.98 9.53 6.16
C PRO A 226 9.12 10.24 4.80
N ASN A 227 8.21 9.98 3.87
CA ASN A 227 8.25 10.47 2.49
C ASN A 227 9.55 10.10 1.76
N GLY A 228 10.09 8.90 2.02
CA GLY A 228 11.40 8.48 1.50
C GLY A 228 12.57 9.34 2.00
N GLY A 229 12.37 10.11 3.07
CA GLY A 229 13.35 10.98 3.71
C GLY A 229 13.51 12.35 3.07
N GLN A 230 12.60 12.76 2.18
CA GLN A 230 12.57 14.11 1.59
C GLN A 230 11.49 14.96 2.29
N ASN A 231 11.82 16.19 2.64
CA ASN A 231 10.85 17.10 3.25
C ASN A 231 9.84 17.57 2.17
N PRO A 232 8.52 17.36 2.37
CA PRO A 232 7.50 17.76 1.40
C PRO A 232 7.34 19.28 1.24
N GLU A 233 7.74 20.07 2.25
CA GLU A 233 7.67 21.54 2.20
C GLU A 233 8.94 22.16 1.58
N ASP A 234 10.07 21.45 1.66
CA ASP A 234 11.35 21.87 1.09
C ASP A 234 12.12 20.66 0.58
N SER A 235 12.01 20.38 -0.72
CA SER A 235 12.64 19.22 -1.34
C SER A 235 14.17 19.20 -1.25
N ALA A 236 14.81 20.33 -0.94
CA ALA A 236 16.26 20.40 -0.69
C ALA A 236 16.67 19.75 0.63
N ARG A 237 15.73 19.59 1.57
CA ARG A 237 16.00 19.12 2.92
C ARG A 237 15.61 17.66 3.13
N ARG A 238 16.36 17.02 4.02
CA ARG A 238 16.01 15.70 4.54
C ARG A 238 14.94 15.83 5.61
N LEU A 239 13.98 14.94 5.59
CA LEU A 239 13.01 14.77 6.67
C LEU A 239 13.57 13.77 7.69
N GLY A 240 13.51 14.15 8.97
CA GLY A 240 13.91 13.31 10.09
C GLY A 240 12.93 12.16 10.33
N ASN A 241 13.32 11.21 11.18
CA ASN A 241 12.42 10.14 11.61
C ASN A 241 11.28 10.71 12.45
N ALA A 242 10.14 10.03 12.42
CA ALA A 242 8.94 10.44 13.16
C ALA A 242 8.52 9.37 14.17
N PHE A 243 8.05 9.82 15.33
CA PHE A 243 7.36 8.99 16.31
C PHE A 243 5.93 9.51 16.46
N VAL A 244 4.95 8.63 16.30
CA VAL A 244 3.53 8.95 16.33
C VAL A 244 2.86 8.11 17.41
N VAL A 245 2.00 8.76 18.20
CA VAL A 245 1.14 8.11 19.18
C VAL A 245 -0.29 8.37 18.74
N GLY A 246 -1.06 7.30 18.63
CA GLY A 246 -2.45 7.35 18.20
C GLY A 246 -3.38 6.55 19.12
N LEU A 247 -4.67 6.80 18.93
CA LEU A 247 -5.74 6.08 19.58
C LEU A 247 -6.88 5.90 18.58
N ARG A 248 -7.19 4.65 18.26
CA ARG A 248 -8.36 4.27 17.47
C ARG A 248 -9.47 3.77 18.39
N THR A 249 -10.70 4.16 18.09
CA THR A 249 -11.91 3.62 18.74
C THR A 249 -12.85 3.12 17.66
N THR A 250 -13.50 1.96 17.89
CA THR A 250 -14.52 1.43 16.97
C THR A 250 -15.78 1.11 17.76
N ILE A 251 -16.91 1.64 17.30
CA ILE A 251 -18.24 1.40 17.87
C ILE A 251 -19.11 0.77 16.78
N LYS A 252 -19.80 -0.32 17.12
CA LYS A 252 -20.77 -1.00 16.25
C LYS A 252 -22.18 -0.75 16.81
N PHE A 253 -23.06 -0.19 15.98
CA PHE A 253 -24.46 0.08 16.31
C PHE A 253 -25.38 -1.01 15.77
#